data_AF-A0A2I0X1Q9-F1
#
_entry.id   AF-A0A2I0X1Q9-F1
#
_cell.length_a   1.000
_cell.length_b   1.000
_cell.length_c   1.000
_cell.angle_alpha   90.00
_cell.angle_beta   90.00
_cell.angle_gamma   90.00
#
_symmetry.space_group_name_H-M   'P 1'
#
loop_
_entity.id
_entity.type
_entity.pdbx_description
1 polymer ?
#
loop_
_entity_poly.entity_id
_entity_poly.type
_entity_poly.pdbx_seq_one_letter_code
_entity_poly.pdbx_strand_id
1 'polypeptide(L)'
;MPVSGIRSNGWQVNATTAILNQGCGSLVHSYASCTSNPNPEPVVLPPPKTKNRGRSLSRNPRPQIRAPVKPTPPEKVISAPAKPTNPEKIMETVVSVDAPDAVIQDTLEAQAILWDNTFCFIKSMSLKSAAELRIPDAILRHGMPTTISDLISSLSIPEAKSRHLRTLMPILSQEGIFKFHITLSGEETFDLTHVSRLLTTTSIAQRRLNYTPFILFQVEQHIIYPYHQLSHWFHRPDVIITPLEMTHGKTFWELAGTLPEFNDSFNKGMACDSAFVADVQNIGGDVFRGIGTLVDVGGRTGVMVAAFVEAFPGL
;
A
#
# COMPACT_ATOMS: atom_id res chain seq x y z
N MET A 1 -43.62 10.24 -42.49
CA MET A 1 -42.33 10.87 -42.18
C MET A 1 -42.59 12.12 -41.35
N PRO A 2 -42.32 12.04 -40.04
CA PRO A 2 -41.52 13.08 -39.39
C PRO A 2 -40.51 12.51 -38.37
N VAL A 3 -39.60 13.39 -37.96
CA VAL A 3 -38.42 13.22 -37.09
C VAL A 3 -38.83 12.94 -35.64
N SER A 4 -38.17 11.99 -34.97
CA SER A 4 -38.27 11.83 -33.51
C SER A 4 -37.01 11.21 -32.90
N GLY A 5 -36.51 11.84 -31.82
CA GLY A 5 -35.93 11.13 -30.68
C GLY A 5 -34.41 10.99 -30.62
N ILE A 6 -33.75 11.99 -30.07
CA ILE A 6 -32.45 11.84 -29.39
C ILE A 6 -32.63 10.82 -28.24
N ARG A 7 -31.90 9.70 -28.26
CA ARG A 7 -31.66 8.86 -27.09
C ARG A 7 -30.16 8.64 -26.92
N SER A 8 -29.69 9.01 -25.74
CA SER A 8 -28.37 8.74 -25.20
C SER A 8 -28.13 7.24 -25.09
N ASN A 9 -27.16 6.71 -25.84
CA ASN A 9 -26.65 5.37 -25.58
C ASN A 9 -25.53 5.48 -24.54
N GLY A 10 -25.91 5.18 -23.30
CA GLY A 10 -25.00 4.99 -22.19
C GLY A 10 -24.06 3.81 -22.47
N TRP A 11 -22.79 4.04 -22.14
CA TRP A 11 -21.78 3.00 -22.11
C TRP A 11 -22.12 2.02 -20.98
N GLN A 12 -22.77 0.91 -21.33
CA GLN A 12 -22.73 -0.30 -20.53
C GLN A 12 -21.34 -0.91 -20.69
N VAL A 13 -20.46 -0.67 -19.73
CA VAL A 13 -19.27 -1.49 -19.55
C VAL A 13 -19.73 -2.70 -18.75
N ASN A 14 -19.85 -3.84 -19.44
CA ASN A 14 -20.35 -5.09 -18.89
C ASN A 14 -19.50 -5.56 -17.71
N ALA A 15 -20.13 -5.61 -16.54
CA ALA A 15 -19.66 -6.33 -15.38
C ALA A 15 -19.85 -7.85 -15.58
N THR A 16 -19.05 -8.50 -16.42
CA THR A 16 -19.03 -9.99 -16.51
C THR A 16 -17.72 -10.59 -17.03
N THR A 17 -16.56 -10.06 -16.60
CA THR A 17 -15.29 -10.79 -16.70
C THR A 17 -14.45 -10.64 -15.43
N ALA A 18 -15.08 -10.80 -14.27
CA ALA A 18 -14.40 -10.89 -12.97
C ALA A 18 -14.73 -12.20 -12.25
N ILE A 19 -15.01 -13.27 -13.01
CA ILE A 19 -15.10 -14.64 -12.49
C ILE A 19 -13.92 -15.42 -13.09
N LEU A 20 -13.00 -15.79 -12.20
CA LEU A 20 -11.86 -16.68 -12.41
C LEU A 20 -10.74 -16.14 -13.30
N ASN A 21 -10.05 -15.11 -12.85
CA ASN A 21 -8.62 -15.04 -13.15
C ASN A 21 -7.84 -15.03 -11.84
N GLN A 22 -7.05 -16.09 -11.64
CA GLN A 22 -5.99 -16.18 -10.64
C GLN A 22 -4.87 -15.20 -11.04
N GLY A 23 -5.19 -13.91 -11.03
CA GLY A 23 -4.31 -12.84 -11.51
C GLY A 23 -3.30 -12.43 -10.44
N CYS A 24 -2.03 -12.43 -10.84
CA CYS A 24 -0.89 -12.06 -10.00
C CYS A 24 -0.91 -10.57 -9.66
N GLY A 25 -0.60 -10.23 -8.40
CA GLY A 25 -0.65 -8.86 -7.89
C GLY A 25 -1.55 -8.63 -6.66
N SER A 26 -2.25 -9.67 -6.18
CA SER A 26 -2.86 -9.61 -4.84
C SER A 26 -1.78 -9.59 -3.76
N LEU A 27 -2.06 -8.93 -2.62
CA LEU A 27 -1.26 -8.96 -1.39
C LEU A 27 -0.91 -10.38 -0.90
N VAL A 28 -1.57 -11.41 -1.44
CA VAL A 28 -1.39 -12.83 -1.09
C VAL A 28 -0.49 -13.58 -2.09
N HIS A 29 -0.22 -13.04 -3.29
CA HIS A 29 0.57 -13.71 -4.33
C HIS A 29 1.74 -12.84 -4.81
N SER A 30 2.96 -13.22 -4.43
CA SER A 30 4.18 -12.61 -4.99
C SER A 30 4.22 -12.82 -6.51
N TYR A 31 4.45 -11.74 -7.25
CA TYR A 31 4.56 -11.74 -8.72
C TYR A 31 5.67 -12.71 -9.21
N ALA A 32 6.71 -12.91 -8.41
CA ALA A 32 7.79 -13.86 -8.70
C ALA A 32 7.32 -15.32 -8.79
N SER A 33 6.23 -15.66 -8.09
CA SER A 33 5.62 -17.00 -8.04
C SER A 33 4.43 -17.16 -9.01
N CYS A 34 4.23 -16.20 -9.91
CA CYS A 34 3.18 -16.22 -10.91
C CYS A 34 3.51 -17.18 -12.06
N THR A 35 2.59 -18.07 -12.43
CA THR A 35 2.75 -18.95 -13.60
C THR A 35 2.78 -18.20 -14.93
N SER A 36 2.29 -16.95 -14.95
CA SER A 36 2.33 -16.04 -16.09
C SER A 36 3.51 -15.07 -16.04
N ASN A 37 4.46 -15.22 -15.10
CA ASN A 37 5.66 -14.39 -15.04
C ASN A 37 6.60 -14.73 -16.22
N PRO A 38 6.88 -13.79 -17.13
CA PRO A 38 7.77 -14.04 -18.27
C PRO A 38 9.26 -14.16 -17.87
N ASN A 39 9.63 -13.88 -16.61
CA ASN A 39 10.99 -14.00 -16.08
C ASN A 39 11.04 -14.90 -14.83
N PRO A 40 11.13 -16.23 -14.99
CA PRO A 40 10.95 -17.20 -13.90
C PRO A 40 12.17 -17.41 -12.98
N GLU A 41 13.37 -16.93 -13.34
CA GLU A 41 14.57 -17.17 -12.51
C GLU A 41 14.96 -15.96 -11.63
N PRO A 42 15.21 -16.16 -10.32
CA PRO A 42 15.78 -15.13 -9.48
C PRO A 42 17.24 -14.87 -9.88
N VAL A 43 17.56 -13.60 -10.15
CA VAL A 43 18.95 -13.15 -10.38
C VAL A 43 19.74 -13.32 -9.08
N VAL A 44 20.50 -14.41 -8.96
CA VAL A 44 21.41 -14.65 -7.84
C VAL A 44 22.61 -13.71 -7.99
N LEU A 45 22.64 -12.63 -7.21
CA LEU A 45 23.81 -11.76 -7.12
C LEU A 45 24.92 -12.46 -6.30
N PRO A 46 26.18 -12.47 -6.77
CA PRO A 46 27.28 -13.08 -6.03
C PRO A 46 27.56 -12.29 -4.74
N PRO A 47 28.03 -12.97 -3.66
CA PRO A 47 28.27 -12.32 -2.38
C PRO A 47 29.38 -11.25 -2.49
N PRO A 48 29.26 -10.13 -1.74
CA PRO A 48 30.23 -9.05 -1.80
C PRO A 48 31.60 -9.50 -1.28
N LYS A 49 32.66 -9.19 -2.04
CA LYS A 49 34.05 -9.47 -1.64
C LYS A 49 34.42 -8.61 -0.42
N THR A 50 34.94 -9.26 0.62
CA THR A 50 35.46 -8.63 1.83
C THR A 50 36.60 -7.65 1.50
N LYS A 51 36.42 -6.35 1.78
CA LYS A 51 37.52 -5.37 1.73
C LYS A 51 38.13 -5.18 3.12
N ASN A 52 39.45 -5.40 3.19
CA ASN A 52 40.27 -5.20 4.38
C ASN A 52 40.22 -3.74 4.85
N ARG A 53 40.03 -3.56 6.17
CA ARG A 53 40.06 -2.27 6.88
C ARG A 53 41.43 -1.60 6.74
N GLY A 54 41.49 -0.44 6.09
CA GLY A 54 42.62 0.47 6.11
C GLY A 54 42.31 1.73 6.94
N ARG A 55 43.26 2.13 7.80
CA ARG A 55 43.25 3.27 8.74
C ARG A 55 42.80 4.60 8.10
N SER A 56 41.86 5.31 8.74
CA SER A 56 41.55 6.72 8.46
C SER A 56 42.53 7.66 9.19
N LEU A 57 43.20 8.54 8.43
CA LEU A 57 43.83 9.76 8.92
C LEU A 57 42.84 10.92 8.76
N SER A 58 42.66 11.65 9.86
CA SER A 58 41.86 12.86 10.00
C SER A 58 42.41 14.04 9.18
N ARG A 59 41.53 14.74 8.45
CA ARG A 59 41.60 16.20 8.16
C ARG A 59 40.29 16.68 7.51
N ASN A 60 39.54 17.53 8.23
CA ASN A 60 38.36 18.25 7.72
C ASN A 60 38.76 19.44 6.84
N PRO A 61 38.09 19.70 5.70
CA PRO A 61 38.08 21.01 5.06
C PRO A 61 36.97 21.92 5.60
N ARG A 62 37.29 23.21 5.77
CA ARG A 62 36.42 24.29 6.27
C ARG A 62 35.44 24.78 5.17
N PRO A 63 34.20 25.22 5.49
CA PRO A 63 33.24 25.69 4.48
C PRO A 63 33.59 27.12 4.02
N GLN A 64 33.52 27.37 2.71
CA GLN A 64 33.55 28.72 2.14
C GLN A 64 32.12 29.31 2.06
N ILE A 65 31.95 30.51 2.60
CA ILE A 65 30.72 31.31 2.58
C ILE A 65 30.61 32.01 1.22
N ARG A 66 29.48 31.85 0.53
CA ARG A 66 29.16 32.58 -0.72
C ARG A 66 28.34 33.83 -0.39
N ALA A 67 28.69 34.97 -0.99
CA ALA A 67 28.03 36.27 -0.79
C ALA A 67 26.64 36.36 -1.50
N PRO A 68 25.77 37.31 -1.11
CA PRO A 68 24.38 37.38 -1.59
C PRO A 68 24.28 37.94 -3.02
N VAL A 69 23.37 37.37 -3.81
CA VAL A 69 23.02 37.85 -5.17
C VAL A 69 21.94 38.93 -5.08
N LYS A 70 22.15 40.04 -5.80
CA LYS A 70 21.27 41.22 -5.90
C LYS A 70 20.04 40.93 -6.79
N PRO A 71 18.83 41.45 -6.51
CA PRO A 71 17.64 41.17 -7.31
C PRO A 71 17.63 41.90 -8.67
N THR A 72 17.15 41.19 -9.69
CA THR A 72 16.94 41.64 -11.08
C THR A 72 15.67 42.51 -11.23
N PRO A 73 15.61 43.48 -12.17
CA PRO A 73 14.43 44.36 -12.36
C PRO A 73 13.29 43.67 -13.13
N PRO A 74 12.04 44.19 -13.08
CA PRO A 74 10.88 43.56 -13.70
C PRO A 74 10.86 43.70 -15.22
N GLU A 75 10.45 42.62 -15.87
CA GLU A 75 10.36 42.47 -17.32
C GLU A 75 9.14 43.21 -17.90
N LYS A 76 9.31 43.78 -19.11
CA LYS A 76 8.28 44.57 -19.82
C LYS A 76 7.10 43.69 -20.23
N VAL A 77 5.89 44.20 -19.98
CA VAL A 77 4.62 43.65 -20.50
C VAL A 77 4.64 43.65 -22.02
N ILE A 78 4.65 42.46 -22.63
CA ILE A 78 4.40 42.25 -24.05
C ILE A 78 2.92 41.92 -24.23
N SER A 79 2.26 42.70 -25.07
CA SER A 79 0.85 42.60 -25.46
C SER A 79 0.51 41.25 -26.11
N ALA A 80 -0.68 40.72 -25.78
CA ALA A 80 -1.23 39.48 -26.32
C ALA A 80 -1.36 39.47 -27.86
N PRO A 81 -1.08 38.35 -28.55
CA PRO A 81 -1.43 38.19 -29.95
C PRO A 81 -2.91 37.82 -30.11
N ALA A 82 -3.47 38.25 -31.25
CA ALA A 82 -4.87 38.14 -31.62
C ALA A 82 -5.39 36.69 -31.73
N LYS A 83 -6.69 36.55 -31.46
CA LYS A 83 -7.50 35.32 -31.49
C LYS A 83 -7.56 34.70 -32.90
N PRO A 84 -7.25 33.41 -33.11
CA PRO A 84 -7.52 32.75 -34.38
C PRO A 84 -9.02 32.45 -34.55
N THR A 85 -9.49 32.69 -35.75
CA THR A 85 -10.83 32.43 -36.29
C THR A 85 -11.04 30.94 -36.58
N ASN A 86 -12.22 30.46 -36.19
CA ASN A 86 -12.92 29.23 -36.61
C ASN A 86 -12.44 27.86 -36.04
N PRO A 87 -13.18 27.24 -35.09
CA PRO A 87 -12.83 25.95 -34.47
C PRO A 87 -13.12 24.70 -35.32
N GLU A 88 -13.83 24.80 -36.45
CA GLU A 88 -14.24 23.61 -37.23
C GLU A 88 -13.10 22.94 -38.01
N LYS A 89 -11.96 23.62 -38.22
CA LYS A 89 -10.88 23.10 -39.08
C LYS A 89 -9.82 22.27 -38.35
N ILE A 90 -9.91 22.13 -37.03
CA ILE A 90 -8.94 21.37 -36.21
C ILE A 90 -9.35 19.89 -36.07
N MET A 91 -10.62 19.54 -36.35
CA MET A 91 -11.12 18.16 -36.21
C MET A 91 -10.84 17.25 -37.42
N GLU A 92 -10.39 17.78 -38.57
CA GLU A 92 -10.13 16.98 -39.79
C GLU A 92 -8.67 16.55 -39.99
N THR A 93 -7.81 16.67 -38.97
CA THR A 93 -6.45 16.11 -39.03
C THR A 93 -6.15 15.19 -37.85
N VAL A 94 -7.17 14.45 -37.37
CA VAL A 94 -6.93 13.19 -36.67
C VAL A 94 -6.67 12.16 -37.76
N VAL A 95 -5.39 11.89 -38.00
CA VAL A 95 -4.93 10.80 -38.87
C VAL A 95 -5.69 9.53 -38.46
N SER A 96 -6.47 8.98 -39.38
CA SER A 96 -6.98 7.61 -39.32
C SER A 96 -5.78 6.68 -39.29
N VAL A 97 -5.27 6.39 -38.09
CA VAL A 97 -4.31 5.30 -37.91
C VAL A 97 -5.18 4.06 -37.81
N ASP A 98 -5.38 3.39 -38.94
CA ASP A 98 -5.93 2.02 -39.00
C ASP A 98 -4.88 1.08 -38.37
N ALA A 99 -4.71 1.18 -37.05
CA ALA A 99 -3.95 0.23 -36.28
C ALA A 99 -4.72 -1.10 -36.30
N PRO A 100 -4.05 -2.24 -36.60
CA PRO A 100 -4.72 -3.54 -36.53
C PRO A 100 -5.38 -3.72 -35.17
N ASP A 101 -6.58 -4.32 -35.12
CA ASP A 101 -7.36 -4.50 -33.88
C ASP A 101 -6.53 -5.11 -32.73
N ALA A 102 -5.57 -5.98 -33.05
CA ALA A 102 -4.62 -6.56 -32.10
C ALA A 102 -3.71 -5.50 -31.43
N VAL A 103 -3.21 -4.52 -32.17
CA VAL A 103 -2.36 -3.45 -31.63
C VAL A 103 -3.16 -2.53 -30.70
N ILE A 104 -4.43 -2.25 -31.05
CA ILE A 104 -5.33 -1.47 -30.19
C ILE A 104 -5.60 -2.23 -28.90
N GLN A 105 -5.92 -3.52 -28.99
CA GLN A 105 -6.16 -4.38 -27.83
C GLN A 105 -4.93 -4.47 -26.91
N ASP A 106 -3.75 -4.75 -27.45
CA ASP A 106 -2.49 -4.78 -26.70
C ASP A 106 -2.21 -3.45 -25.99
N THR A 107 -2.50 -2.33 -26.66
CA THR A 107 -2.31 -0.98 -26.09
C THR A 107 -3.28 -0.72 -24.93
N LEU A 108 -4.54 -1.16 -25.05
CA LEU A 108 -5.53 -1.02 -23.97
C LEU A 108 -5.18 -1.89 -22.76
N GLU A 109 -4.69 -3.11 -22.99
CA GLU A 109 -4.20 -3.99 -21.92
C GLU A 109 -2.99 -3.40 -21.21
N ALA A 110 -2.02 -2.87 -21.97
CA ALA A 110 -0.87 -2.17 -21.40
C ALA A 110 -1.30 -0.94 -20.59
N GLN A 111 -2.27 -0.16 -21.08
CA GLN A 111 -2.82 0.99 -20.34
C GLN A 111 -3.48 0.57 -19.03
N ALA A 112 -4.26 -0.52 -19.02
CA ALA A 112 -4.90 -1.04 -17.82
C ALA A 112 -3.86 -1.46 -16.76
N ILE A 113 -2.78 -2.12 -17.19
CA ILE A 113 -1.66 -2.50 -16.31
C ILE A 113 -1.01 -1.24 -15.70
N LEU A 114 -0.75 -0.21 -16.52
CA LEU A 114 -0.17 1.05 -16.03
C LEU A 114 -1.09 1.74 -15.02
N TRP A 115 -2.40 1.73 -15.24
CA TRP A 115 -3.37 2.34 -14.34
C TRP A 115 -3.47 1.60 -13.00
N ASP A 116 -3.57 0.26 -13.00
CA ASP A 116 -3.65 -0.51 -11.75
C ASP A 116 -2.40 -0.28 -10.88
N ASN A 117 -1.20 -0.27 -11.49
CA ASN A 117 0.05 0.03 -10.79
C ASN A 117 0.15 1.49 -10.33
N THR A 118 -0.29 2.45 -11.16
CA THR A 118 -0.25 3.88 -10.80
C THR A 118 -1.16 4.18 -9.62
N PHE A 119 -2.34 3.54 -9.56
CA PHE A 119 -3.34 3.80 -8.53
C PHE A 119 -3.33 2.80 -7.37
N CYS A 120 -2.41 1.84 -7.33
CA CYS A 120 -2.35 0.83 -6.27
C CYS A 120 -2.21 1.42 -4.85
N PHE A 121 -1.60 2.60 -4.71
CA PHE A 121 -1.48 3.29 -3.42
C PHE A 121 -2.85 3.62 -2.80
N ILE A 122 -3.88 3.82 -3.63
CA ILE A 122 -5.26 4.09 -3.17
C ILE A 122 -5.78 2.88 -2.40
N LYS A 123 -5.45 1.65 -2.80
CA LYS A 123 -5.83 0.42 -2.09
C LYS A 123 -5.23 0.40 -0.69
N SER A 124 -3.94 0.74 -0.57
CA SER A 124 -3.23 0.81 0.72
C SER A 124 -3.81 1.91 1.63
N MET A 125 -4.08 3.10 1.09
CA MET A 125 -4.67 4.20 1.87
C MET A 125 -6.13 3.95 2.24
N SER A 126 -6.88 3.23 1.40
CA SER A 126 -8.24 2.78 1.71
C SER A 126 -8.24 1.79 2.86
N LEU A 127 -7.33 0.81 2.84
CA LEU A 127 -7.15 -0.14 3.93
C LEU A 127 -6.74 0.56 5.23
N LYS A 128 -5.80 1.52 5.15
CA LYS A 128 -5.42 2.39 6.27
C LYS A 128 -6.64 3.09 6.86
N SER A 129 -7.45 3.73 6.01
CA SER A 129 -8.66 4.44 6.44
C SER A 129 -9.65 3.49 7.11
N ALA A 130 -9.87 2.30 6.57
CA ALA A 130 -10.75 1.30 7.18
C ALA A 130 -10.27 0.86 8.56
N ALA A 131 -8.96 0.71 8.71
CA ALA A 131 -8.33 0.40 9.99
C ALA A 131 -8.47 1.57 10.97
N GLU A 132 -8.15 2.80 10.60
CA GLU A 132 -8.25 3.99 11.47
C GLU A 132 -9.69 4.28 11.90
N LEU A 133 -10.65 4.14 10.97
CA LEU A 133 -12.08 4.28 11.26
C LEU A 133 -12.64 3.12 12.09
N ARG A 134 -11.88 2.04 12.32
CA ARG A 134 -12.34 0.83 13.02
C ARG A 134 -13.59 0.23 12.35
N ILE A 135 -13.65 0.25 11.02
CA ILE A 135 -14.76 -0.33 10.23
C ILE A 135 -14.99 -1.81 10.60
N PRO A 136 -13.95 -2.67 10.69
CA PRO A 136 -14.16 -4.07 11.05
C PRO A 136 -14.83 -4.26 12.42
N ASP A 137 -14.43 -3.47 13.41
CA ASP A 137 -15.04 -3.50 14.74
C ASP A 137 -16.48 -2.96 14.73
N ALA A 138 -16.78 -1.96 13.89
CA ALA A 138 -18.14 -1.43 13.74
C ALA A 138 -19.10 -2.46 13.13
N ILE A 139 -18.66 -3.20 12.10
CA ILE A 139 -19.41 -4.32 11.53
C ILE A 139 -19.65 -5.40 12.59
N LEU A 140 -18.62 -5.73 13.37
CA LEU A 140 -18.75 -6.74 14.44
C LEU A 140 -19.75 -6.31 15.53
N ARG A 141 -19.76 -5.03 15.93
CA ARG A 141 -20.66 -4.50 16.97
C ARG A 141 -22.12 -4.45 16.54
N HIS A 142 -22.40 -4.08 15.28
CA HIS A 142 -23.78 -3.99 14.78
C HIS A 142 -24.40 -5.36 14.49
N GLY A 143 -23.57 -6.36 14.20
CA GLY A 143 -24.01 -7.65 13.69
C GLY A 143 -23.64 -7.80 12.21
N MET A 144 -23.45 -9.05 11.81
CA MET A 144 -23.00 -9.42 10.48
C MET A 144 -24.14 -10.16 9.75
N PRO A 145 -24.56 -9.73 8.55
CA PRO A 145 -24.10 -8.54 7.81
C PRO A 145 -24.73 -7.22 8.33
N THR A 146 -24.04 -6.09 8.15
CA THR A 146 -24.52 -4.74 8.50
C THR A 146 -24.86 -3.91 7.27
N THR A 147 -25.88 -3.06 7.32
CA THR A 147 -26.15 -2.12 6.22
C THR A 147 -25.13 -0.99 6.20
N ILE A 148 -24.96 -0.35 5.04
CA ILE A 148 -24.12 0.84 4.90
C ILE A 148 -24.61 2.03 5.74
N SER A 149 -25.93 2.17 5.91
CA SER A 149 -26.53 3.25 6.70
C SER A 149 -26.27 3.04 8.20
N ASP A 150 -26.38 1.79 8.68
CA ASP A 150 -26.00 1.43 10.04
C ASP A 150 -24.50 1.67 10.27
N LEU A 151 -23.66 1.33 9.29
CA LEU A 151 -22.22 1.57 9.39
C LEU A 151 -21.88 3.06 9.47
N ILE A 152 -22.50 3.90 8.64
CA ILE A 152 -22.37 5.37 8.69
C ILE A 152 -22.74 5.89 10.08
N SER A 153 -23.86 5.41 10.63
CA SER A 153 -24.33 5.77 11.98
C SER A 153 -23.35 5.31 13.06
N SER A 154 -22.93 4.05 13.03
CA SER A 154 -21.98 3.45 13.99
C SER A 154 -20.65 4.19 14.07
N LEU A 155 -20.15 4.62 12.91
CA LEU A 155 -18.88 5.30 12.75
C LEU A 155 -19.01 6.81 12.98
N SER A 156 -20.22 7.32 13.23
CA SER A 156 -20.50 8.76 13.39
C SER A 156 -19.98 9.60 12.20
N ILE A 157 -20.12 9.08 10.98
CA ILE A 157 -19.67 9.78 9.78
C ILE A 157 -20.62 10.96 9.49
N PRO A 158 -20.11 12.20 9.34
CA PRO A 158 -20.95 13.33 8.99
C PRO A 158 -21.69 13.10 7.68
N GLU A 159 -22.95 13.54 7.59
CA GLU A 159 -23.78 13.31 6.40
C GLU A 159 -23.14 13.85 5.11
N ALA A 160 -22.46 15.00 5.18
CA ALA A 160 -21.72 15.56 4.05
C ALA A 160 -20.60 14.63 3.50
N LYS A 161 -20.17 13.64 4.29
CA LYS A 161 -19.15 12.65 3.94
C LYS A 161 -19.70 11.24 3.75
N SER A 162 -21.00 11.00 3.98
CA SER A 162 -21.64 9.68 3.91
C SER A 162 -21.40 9.02 2.55
N ARG A 163 -21.50 9.80 1.46
CA ARG A 163 -21.21 9.37 0.08
C ARG A 163 -19.81 8.76 -0.09
N HIS A 164 -18.81 9.23 0.63
CA HIS A 164 -17.43 8.74 0.48
C HIS A 164 -17.27 7.35 1.10
N LEU A 165 -17.95 7.08 2.22
CA LEU A 165 -17.97 5.74 2.80
C LEU A 165 -18.75 4.75 1.89
N ARG A 166 -19.85 5.21 1.28
CA ARG A 166 -20.60 4.44 0.28
C ARG A 166 -19.74 4.05 -0.94
N THR A 167 -18.75 4.86 -1.31
CA THR A 167 -17.78 4.51 -2.36
C THR A 167 -16.64 3.63 -1.85
N LEU A 168 -16.12 3.91 -0.65
CA LEU A 168 -14.98 3.21 -0.07
C LEU A 168 -15.27 1.74 0.22
N MET A 169 -16.46 1.44 0.77
CA MET A 169 -16.80 0.07 1.19
C MET A 169 -16.86 -0.93 0.02
N PRO A 170 -17.47 -0.63 -1.13
CA PRO A 170 -17.39 -1.47 -2.32
C PRO A 170 -15.95 -1.68 -2.82
N ILE A 171 -15.10 -0.64 -2.83
CA ILE A 171 -13.69 -0.77 -3.23
C ILE A 171 -12.97 -1.79 -2.35
N LEU A 172 -13.10 -1.66 -1.03
CA LEU A 172 -12.49 -2.59 -0.08
C LEU A 172 -13.07 -4.01 -0.20
N SER A 173 -14.34 -4.13 -0.58
CA SER A 173 -14.98 -5.43 -0.81
C SER A 173 -14.47 -6.10 -2.09
N GLN A 174 -14.24 -5.34 -3.15
CA GLN A 174 -13.65 -5.82 -4.39
C GLN A 174 -12.22 -6.36 -4.18
N GLU A 175 -11.46 -5.76 -3.26
CA GLU A 175 -10.15 -6.25 -2.82
C GLU A 175 -10.22 -7.45 -1.86
N GLY A 176 -11.43 -7.97 -1.56
CA GLY A 176 -11.65 -9.13 -0.69
C GLY A 176 -11.49 -8.83 0.81
N ILE A 177 -11.38 -7.56 1.21
CA ILE A 177 -11.26 -7.16 2.61
C ILE A 177 -12.60 -7.34 3.32
N PHE A 178 -13.72 -7.03 2.66
CA PHE A 178 -15.07 -7.25 3.16
C PHE A 178 -15.88 -8.07 2.16
N LYS A 179 -16.94 -8.72 2.65
CA LYS A 179 -17.97 -9.27 1.77
C LYS A 179 -18.99 -8.18 1.48
N PHE A 180 -19.50 -8.17 0.25
CA PHE A 180 -20.53 -7.26 -0.20
C PHE A 180 -21.74 -8.06 -0.71
N HIS A 181 -22.93 -7.70 -0.23
CA HIS A 181 -24.19 -8.32 -0.64
C HIS A 181 -25.27 -7.26 -0.82
N ILE A 182 -26.10 -7.44 -1.85
CA ILE A 182 -27.34 -6.66 -2.04
C ILE A 182 -28.49 -7.55 -1.55
N THR A 183 -29.27 -7.05 -0.61
CA THR A 183 -30.45 -7.77 -0.09
C THR A 183 -31.58 -7.84 -1.12
N LEU A 184 -32.61 -8.65 -0.84
CA LEU A 184 -33.83 -8.67 -1.65
C LEU A 184 -34.56 -7.30 -1.67
N SER A 185 -34.37 -6.48 -0.63
CA SER A 185 -34.89 -5.10 -0.57
C SER A 185 -34.04 -4.10 -1.37
N GLY A 186 -32.92 -4.53 -1.97
CA GLY A 186 -31.99 -3.67 -2.70
C GLY A 186 -31.00 -2.91 -1.81
N GLU A 187 -30.87 -3.28 -0.54
CA GLU A 187 -29.95 -2.62 0.40
C GLU A 187 -28.55 -3.22 0.34
N GLU A 188 -27.55 -2.34 0.36
CA GLU A 188 -26.14 -2.72 0.44
C GLU A 188 -25.77 -3.14 1.86
N THR A 189 -25.22 -4.34 1.97
CA THR A 189 -24.79 -4.93 3.24
C THR A 189 -23.36 -5.47 3.17
N PHE A 190 -22.67 -5.39 4.31
CA PHE A 190 -21.26 -5.73 4.43
C PHE A 190 -21.02 -6.71 5.58
N ASP A 191 -20.13 -7.67 5.37
CA ASP A 191 -19.71 -8.67 6.36
C ASP A 191 -18.18 -8.80 6.38
N LEU A 192 -17.63 -9.34 7.46
CA LEU A 192 -16.20 -9.61 7.61
C LEU A 192 -15.76 -10.84 6.81
N THR A 193 -14.60 -10.74 6.17
CA THR A 193 -13.83 -11.87 5.65
C THR A 193 -12.78 -12.30 6.67
N HIS A 194 -12.01 -13.35 6.39
CA HIS A 194 -10.84 -13.68 7.22
C HIS A 194 -9.82 -12.53 7.24
N VAL A 195 -9.71 -11.75 6.15
CA VAL A 195 -8.80 -10.61 6.05
C VAL A 195 -9.21 -9.49 6.99
N SER A 196 -10.46 -9.01 6.93
CA SER A 196 -10.91 -7.93 7.83
C SER A 196 -11.01 -8.36 9.29
N ARG A 197 -11.16 -9.66 9.60
CA ARG A 197 -11.07 -10.16 10.98
C ARG A 197 -9.71 -9.90 11.62
N LEU A 198 -8.62 -9.95 10.85
CA LEU A 198 -7.27 -9.60 11.33
C LEU A 198 -7.13 -8.12 11.71
N LEU A 199 -8.10 -7.27 11.37
CA LEU A 199 -8.08 -5.84 11.69
C LEU A 199 -8.92 -5.50 12.92
N THR A 200 -9.61 -6.49 13.50
CA THR A 200 -10.46 -6.29 14.67
C THR A 200 -9.63 -6.17 15.96
N THR A 201 -10.11 -5.35 16.90
CA THR A 201 -9.52 -5.22 18.25
C THR A 201 -10.10 -6.22 19.24
N THR A 202 -11.26 -6.79 18.90
CA THR A 202 -11.97 -7.73 19.74
C THR A 202 -11.45 -9.14 19.47
N SER A 203 -11.25 -9.92 20.54
CA SER A 203 -10.91 -11.33 20.37
C SER A 203 -12.07 -12.07 19.72
N ILE A 204 -11.80 -12.73 18.59
CA ILE A 204 -12.76 -13.62 17.94
C ILE A 204 -12.28 -15.05 18.21
N ALA A 205 -13.15 -15.88 18.78
CA ALA A 205 -12.86 -17.29 19.09
C ALA A 205 -11.57 -17.48 19.91
N GLN A 206 -11.38 -16.64 20.95
CA GLN A 206 -10.25 -16.68 21.90
C GLN A 206 -8.86 -16.35 21.32
N ARG A 207 -8.76 -16.05 20.02
CA ARG A 207 -7.52 -15.56 19.41
C ARG A 207 -7.53 -14.03 19.37
N ARG A 208 -6.41 -13.40 19.70
CA ARG A 208 -6.23 -11.93 19.72
C ARG A 208 -5.27 -11.49 18.62
N LEU A 209 -5.57 -11.88 17.38
CA LEU A 209 -4.79 -11.44 16.23
C LEU A 209 -5.35 -10.11 15.72
N ASN A 210 -4.58 -9.04 15.97
CA ASN A 210 -4.86 -7.71 15.44
C ASN A 210 -3.63 -7.20 14.70
N TYR A 211 -3.68 -7.26 13.38
CA TYR A 211 -2.63 -6.86 12.44
C TYR A 211 -2.69 -5.37 12.08
N THR A 212 -3.65 -4.61 12.64
CA THR A 212 -3.75 -3.16 12.45
C THR A 212 -2.41 -2.44 12.67
N PRO A 213 -1.69 -2.66 13.79
CA PRO A 213 -0.48 -1.88 14.06
C PRO A 213 0.59 -2.03 12.98
N PHE A 214 0.75 -3.23 12.43
CA PHE A 214 1.70 -3.48 11.34
C PHE A 214 1.31 -2.73 10.08
N ILE A 215 0.03 -2.79 9.68
CA ILE A 215 -0.44 -2.07 8.49
C ILE A 215 -0.23 -0.57 8.65
N LEU A 216 -0.59 0.00 9.81
CA LEU A 216 -0.43 1.43 10.06
C LEU A 216 1.04 1.87 10.06
N PHE A 217 1.93 1.06 10.61
CA PHE A 217 3.38 1.30 10.55
C PHE A 217 3.90 1.32 9.11
N GLN A 218 3.52 0.34 8.28
CA GLN A 218 3.99 0.25 6.89
C GLN A 218 3.51 1.41 6.00
N VAL A 219 2.39 2.05 6.35
CA VAL A 219 1.86 3.22 5.64
C VAL A 219 2.12 4.55 6.36
N GLU A 220 3.03 4.54 7.33
CA GLU A 220 3.47 5.76 8.01
C GLU A 220 4.37 6.60 7.10
N GLN A 221 4.33 7.92 7.27
CA GLN A 221 5.08 8.87 6.45
C GLN A 221 6.59 8.58 6.39
N HIS A 222 7.19 8.18 7.52
CA HIS A 222 8.63 7.93 7.61
C HIS A 222 9.04 6.69 6.79
N ILE A 223 8.12 5.75 6.60
CA ILE A 223 8.30 4.54 5.79
C ILE A 223 7.99 4.83 4.32
N ILE A 224 6.89 5.53 4.02
CA ILE A 224 6.47 5.80 2.64
C ILE A 224 7.37 6.83 1.95
N TYR A 225 7.79 7.89 2.63
CA TYR A 225 8.49 9.00 2.00
C TYR A 225 9.79 8.60 1.25
N PRO A 226 10.63 7.68 1.79
CA PRO A 226 11.77 7.12 1.07
C PRO A 226 11.45 6.52 -0.31
N TYR A 227 10.25 5.97 -0.53
CA TYR A 227 9.87 5.39 -1.83
C TYR A 227 9.77 6.46 -2.94
N HIS A 228 9.44 7.70 -2.58
CA HIS A 228 9.47 8.83 -3.54
C HIS A 228 10.88 9.20 -3.98
N GLN A 229 11.90 8.80 -3.23
CA GLN A 229 13.30 9.11 -3.52
C GLN A 229 14.03 7.99 -4.26
N LEU A 230 13.36 6.87 -4.59
CA LEU A 230 14.01 5.70 -5.20
C LEU A 230 14.75 6.02 -6.49
N SER A 231 14.15 6.79 -7.41
CA SER A 231 14.82 7.20 -8.64
C SER A 231 16.09 7.99 -8.37
N HIS A 232 16.07 8.89 -7.38
CA HIS A 232 17.24 9.67 -6.99
C HIS A 232 18.30 8.81 -6.30
N TRP A 233 17.84 7.84 -5.50
CA TRP A 233 18.68 6.86 -4.80
C TRP A 233 19.45 5.97 -5.77
N PHE A 234 18.82 5.46 -6.83
CA PHE A 234 19.49 4.63 -7.85
C PHE A 234 20.64 5.33 -8.58
N HIS A 235 20.64 6.67 -8.64
CA HIS A 235 21.70 7.44 -9.30
C HIS A 235 22.86 7.79 -8.35
N ARG A 236 22.80 7.37 -7.08
CA ARG A 236 23.80 7.77 -6.10
C ARG A 236 24.98 6.79 -6.15
N PRO A 237 26.22 7.30 -6.14
CA PRO A 237 27.41 6.46 -6.26
C PRO A 237 27.73 5.70 -4.96
N ASP A 238 27.09 6.05 -3.84
CA ASP A 238 27.25 5.38 -2.57
C ASP A 238 26.39 4.11 -2.55
N VAL A 239 27.05 2.96 -2.50
CA VAL A 239 26.42 1.63 -2.56
C VAL A 239 25.83 1.20 -1.20
N ILE A 240 26.19 1.88 -0.10
CA ILE A 240 25.85 1.45 1.27
C ILE A 240 24.62 2.19 1.79
N ILE A 241 24.40 3.44 1.38
CA ILE A 241 23.30 4.26 1.89
C ILE A 241 21.94 3.68 1.50
N THR A 242 21.05 3.47 2.46
CA THR A 242 19.67 3.03 2.16
C THR A 242 18.80 4.18 1.65
N PRO A 243 17.68 3.93 0.94
CA PRO A 243 16.74 5.00 0.56
C PRO A 243 16.24 5.78 1.78
N LEU A 244 16.04 5.10 2.90
CA LEU A 244 15.61 5.69 4.17
C LEU A 244 16.68 6.65 4.72
N GLU A 245 17.94 6.21 4.76
CA GLU A 245 19.07 7.03 5.21
C GLU A 245 19.30 8.24 4.31
N MET A 246 19.18 8.07 3.00
CA MET A 246 19.30 9.18 2.06
C MET A 246 18.23 10.23 2.28
N THR A 247 17.03 9.79 2.63
CA THR A 247 15.85 10.65 2.78
C THR A 247 15.87 11.39 4.12
N HIS A 248 16.19 10.70 5.21
CA HIS A 248 16.09 11.24 6.58
C HIS A 248 17.43 11.64 7.19
N GLY A 249 18.55 11.34 6.52
CA GLY A 249 19.91 11.58 7.02
C GLY A 249 20.30 10.72 8.23
N LYS A 250 19.53 9.67 8.52
CA LYS A 250 19.68 8.77 9.67
C LYS A 250 19.38 7.34 9.25
N THR A 251 20.08 6.38 9.83
CA THR A 251 19.69 4.97 9.75
C THR A 251 18.30 4.76 10.34
N PHE A 252 17.64 3.66 9.99
CA PHE A 252 16.35 3.30 10.59
C PHE A 252 16.39 3.31 12.12
N TRP A 253 17.45 2.73 12.69
CA TRP A 253 17.64 2.61 14.13
C TRP A 253 17.94 3.94 14.81
N GLU A 254 18.73 4.82 14.19
CA GLU A 254 18.93 6.18 14.69
C GLU A 254 17.65 7.00 14.64
N LEU A 255 16.86 6.86 13.56
CA LEU A 255 15.56 7.52 13.44
C LEU A 255 14.64 7.08 14.57
N ALA A 256 14.46 5.76 14.76
CA ALA A 256 13.68 5.19 15.87
C ALA A 256 14.23 5.59 17.25
N GLY A 257 15.55 5.64 17.43
CA GLY A 257 16.16 6.12 18.68
C GLY A 257 15.86 7.59 18.98
N THR A 258 15.60 8.41 17.95
CA THR A 258 15.33 9.85 18.11
C THR A 258 13.85 10.24 18.09
N LEU A 259 12.97 9.39 17.57
CA LEU A 259 11.54 9.65 17.44
C LEU A 259 10.73 8.59 18.22
N PRO A 260 10.34 8.88 19.48
CA PRO A 260 9.63 7.94 20.33
C PRO A 260 8.34 7.38 19.70
N GLU A 261 7.59 8.19 18.98
CA GLU A 261 6.33 7.81 18.34
C GLU A 261 6.56 6.82 17.18
N PHE A 262 7.59 7.05 16.37
CA PHE A 262 7.99 6.13 15.29
C PHE A 262 8.51 4.80 15.87
N ASN A 263 9.30 4.88 16.94
CA ASN A 263 9.80 3.71 17.65
C ASN A 263 8.66 2.85 18.22
N ASP A 264 7.66 3.49 18.82
CA ASP A 264 6.46 2.86 19.37
C ASP A 264 5.59 2.23 18.26
N SER A 265 5.37 2.95 17.16
CA SER A 265 4.69 2.45 15.95
C SER A 265 5.36 1.18 15.43
N PHE A 266 6.68 1.21 15.22
CA PHE A 266 7.49 0.05 14.83
C PHE A 266 7.37 -1.09 15.86
N ASN A 267 7.42 -0.78 17.16
CA ASN A 267 7.26 -1.76 18.24
C ASN A 267 5.94 -2.52 18.18
N LYS A 268 4.84 -1.78 18.06
CA LYS A 268 3.50 -2.34 18.00
C LYS A 268 3.32 -3.15 16.72
N GLY A 269 3.85 -2.67 15.60
CA GLY A 269 3.88 -3.39 14.33
C GLY A 269 4.57 -4.75 14.45
N MET A 270 5.81 -4.76 14.95
CA MET A 270 6.56 -6.02 15.11
C MET A 270 5.95 -6.96 16.15
N ALA A 271 5.40 -6.41 17.25
CA ALA A 271 4.74 -7.22 18.27
C ALA A 271 3.51 -7.95 17.71
N CYS A 272 2.69 -7.29 16.87
CA CYS A 272 1.53 -7.93 16.29
C CYS A 272 1.87 -8.95 15.19
N ASP A 273 2.92 -8.70 14.39
CA ASP A 273 3.43 -9.67 13.42
C ASP A 273 4.01 -10.91 14.12
N SER A 274 4.80 -10.71 15.16
CA SER A 274 5.33 -11.78 16.01
C SER A 274 4.21 -12.65 16.60
N ALA A 275 3.16 -12.02 17.15
CA ALA A 275 2.01 -12.73 17.69
C ALA A 275 1.27 -13.54 16.60
N PHE A 276 1.18 -13.00 15.38
CA PHE A 276 0.57 -13.70 14.25
C PHE A 276 1.40 -14.93 13.83
N VAL A 277 2.72 -14.77 13.67
CA VAL A 277 3.63 -15.87 13.35
C VAL A 277 3.56 -16.95 14.44
N ALA A 278 3.54 -16.54 15.70
CA ALA A 278 3.44 -17.43 16.84
C ALA A 278 2.17 -18.30 16.80
N ASP A 279 1.01 -17.68 16.57
CA ASP A 279 -0.29 -18.36 16.55
C ASP A 279 -0.47 -19.27 15.32
N VAL A 280 -0.05 -18.81 14.13
CA VAL A 280 -0.31 -19.52 12.87
C VAL A 280 0.71 -20.62 12.60
N GLN A 281 1.99 -20.37 12.88
CA GLN A 281 3.04 -21.35 12.55
C GLN A 281 3.21 -22.44 13.61
N ASN A 282 2.48 -22.35 14.74
CA ASN A 282 2.61 -23.25 15.88
C ASN A 282 4.09 -23.46 16.23
N ILE A 283 4.69 -22.41 16.81
CA ILE A 283 6.14 -22.24 16.94
C ILE A 283 6.86 -23.56 17.21
N GLY A 284 7.51 -24.07 16.16
CA GLY A 284 8.43 -25.19 16.25
C GLY A 284 7.73 -26.54 16.44
N GLY A 285 7.79 -27.40 15.42
CA GLY A 285 7.72 -28.84 15.65
C GLY A 285 8.91 -29.34 16.49
N ASP A 286 9.28 -30.61 16.36
CA ASP A 286 10.35 -31.24 17.16
C ASP A 286 11.74 -30.57 17.07
N VAL A 287 11.95 -29.54 16.23
CA VAL A 287 13.21 -28.81 16.03
C VAL A 287 13.75 -28.17 17.32
N PHE A 288 12.89 -27.71 18.22
CA PHE A 288 13.31 -27.07 19.48
C PHE A 288 13.28 -28.02 20.69
N ARG A 289 12.95 -29.31 20.48
CA ARG A 289 12.94 -30.31 21.56
C ARG A 289 14.35 -30.57 22.06
N GLY A 290 14.56 -30.43 23.37
CA GLY A 290 15.85 -30.71 24.02
C GLY A 290 16.85 -29.54 23.99
N ILE A 291 16.46 -28.39 23.44
CA ILE A 291 17.20 -27.15 23.67
C ILE A 291 16.96 -26.71 25.11
N GLY A 292 18.03 -26.46 25.86
CA GLY A 292 17.96 -25.99 27.25
C GLY A 292 18.22 -24.50 27.43
N THR A 293 18.49 -23.76 26.34
CA THR A 293 18.66 -22.29 26.38
C THR A 293 18.39 -21.71 25.01
N LEU A 294 17.56 -20.66 24.94
CA LEU A 294 17.29 -19.87 23.73
C LEU A 294 17.60 -18.40 23.99
N VAL A 295 18.22 -17.73 23.00
CA VAL A 295 18.45 -16.28 23.03
C VAL A 295 17.76 -15.64 21.82
N ASP A 296 16.73 -14.84 22.09
CA ASP A 296 16.01 -14.07 21.08
C ASP A 296 16.75 -12.73 20.83
N VAL A 297 17.70 -12.76 19.90
CA VAL A 297 18.49 -11.57 19.52
C VAL A 297 17.60 -10.60 18.75
N GLY A 298 17.32 -9.44 19.36
CA GLY A 298 16.39 -8.46 18.81
C GLY A 298 14.93 -8.69 19.24
N GLY A 299 14.67 -9.58 20.20
CA GLY A 299 13.32 -9.96 20.65
C GLY A 299 12.46 -8.86 21.25
N ARG A 300 13.08 -7.73 21.62
CA ARG A 300 12.42 -6.46 22.03
C ARG A 300 11.28 -6.65 23.02
N THR A 301 10.02 -6.61 22.60
CA THR A 301 8.84 -6.76 23.47
C THR A 301 8.70 -8.17 24.06
N GLY A 302 9.51 -9.13 23.61
CA GLY A 302 9.54 -10.49 24.13
C GLY A 302 8.34 -11.35 23.71
N VAL A 303 7.56 -10.91 22.71
CA VAL A 303 6.37 -11.64 22.25
C VAL A 303 6.75 -13.02 21.73
N MET A 304 7.80 -13.11 20.90
CA MET A 304 8.27 -14.39 20.36
C MET A 304 8.80 -15.30 21.46
N VAL A 305 9.71 -14.80 22.32
CA VAL A 305 10.27 -15.63 23.39
C VAL A 305 9.19 -16.12 24.37
N ALA A 306 8.17 -15.30 24.68
CA ALA A 306 7.06 -15.73 25.52
C ALA A 306 6.29 -16.90 24.90
N ALA A 307 6.04 -16.85 23.60
CA ALA A 307 5.38 -17.93 22.88
C ALA A 307 6.25 -19.21 22.82
N PHE A 308 7.58 -19.08 22.70
CA PHE A 308 8.49 -20.23 22.82
C PHE A 308 8.45 -20.87 24.21
N VAL A 309 8.45 -20.08 25.27
CA VAL A 309 8.38 -20.57 26.66
C VAL A 309 7.05 -21.29 26.93
N GLU A 310 5.95 -20.80 26.35
CA GLU A 310 4.64 -21.45 26.44
C GLU A 310 4.60 -22.79 25.67
N ALA A 311 5.17 -22.82 24.47
CA ALA A 311 5.20 -24.01 23.62
C ALA A 311 6.16 -25.12 24.11
N PHE A 312 7.27 -24.75 24.77
CA PHE A 312 8.31 -25.69 25.23
C PHE A 312 8.62 -25.53 26.73
N PRO A 313 7.81 -26.10 27.63
CA PRO A 313 8.07 -26.07 29.07
C PRO A 313 9.38 -26.80 29.40
N GLY A 314 10.45 -26.05 29.69
CA GLY A 314 11.80 -26.57 29.94
C GLY A 314 12.92 -25.85 29.18
N LEU A 315 12.55 -24.96 28.24
CA LEU A 315 13.44 -23.96 27.66
C LEU A 315 13.82 -22.86 28.67
#